data_AF-A0A3D0KK55-F1
#
_entry.id   AF-A0A3D0KK55-F1
#
_cell.length_a   1.000
_cell.length_b   1.000
_cell.length_c   1.000
_cell.angle_alpha   90.00
_cell.angle_beta   90.00
_cell.angle_gamma   90.00
#
_symmetry.space_group_name_H-M   'P 1'
#
loop_
_entity.id
_entity.type
_entity.pdbx_description
1 polymer ?
#
loop_
_entity_poly.entity_id
_entity_poly.type
_entity_poly.pdbx_seq_one_letter_code
_entity_poly.pdbx_strand_id
1 'polypeptide(L)'
;MAKLPKSIVIEGRRYPTWALSAKSRKQLINLDCVDAHIAELHQRLAHHYVAREHYQLLLASALPKPHRQPSVSETTRSFWQSVSKEWAQKHWPTRTATLSLITFESTGHYRQGDRVLCYVKGHGVVGWGVVEIDIHSTKRHLAWRVSVPTLDKALPAKALKEFSLRHPSRSSQLLPAAADIEGLLSALAAKAA
;
A
#
# COMPACT_ATOMS: atom_id res chain seq x y z
N MET A 1 -48.30 29.67 -21.70
CA MET A 1 -47.83 29.34 -23.06
C MET A 1 -46.42 29.88 -23.22
N ALA A 2 -45.45 29.05 -23.63
CA ALA A 2 -44.09 29.51 -23.90
C ALA A 2 -44.12 30.61 -24.96
N LYS A 3 -43.52 31.77 -24.66
CA LYS A 3 -43.51 32.91 -25.57
C LYS A 3 -42.43 32.65 -26.62
N LEU A 4 -42.86 32.53 -27.88
CA LEU A 4 -41.96 32.41 -29.02
C LEU A 4 -41.10 33.68 -29.13
N PRO A 5 -39.78 33.55 -29.37
CA PRO A 5 -38.92 34.69 -29.65
C PRO A 5 -39.38 35.42 -30.92
N LYS A 6 -39.11 36.72 -31.05
CA LYS A 6 -39.53 37.52 -32.23
C LYS A 6 -38.83 37.06 -33.53
N SER A 7 -37.67 36.43 -33.40
CA SER A 7 -36.85 35.91 -34.50
C SER A 7 -35.87 34.87 -33.97
N ILE A 8 -35.47 33.94 -34.82
CA ILE A 8 -34.39 32.98 -34.56
C ILE A 8 -33.23 33.20 -35.53
N VAL A 9 -32.02 32.84 -35.13
CA VAL A 9 -30.84 32.88 -36.00
C VAL A 9 -30.39 31.45 -36.27
N ILE A 10 -30.31 31.07 -37.54
CA ILE A 10 -29.81 29.77 -37.98
C ILE A 10 -28.67 30.06 -38.96
N GLU A 11 -27.48 29.51 -38.69
CA GLU A 11 -26.29 29.69 -39.55
C GLU A 11 -25.97 31.17 -39.86
N GLY A 12 -26.16 32.05 -38.87
CA GLY A 12 -25.90 33.48 -39.00
C GLY A 12 -26.98 34.30 -39.73
N ARG A 13 -28.06 33.65 -40.21
CA ARG A 13 -29.20 34.34 -40.86
C ARG A 13 -30.37 34.46 -39.90
N ARG A 14 -31.00 35.64 -39.86
CA ARG A 14 -32.12 35.94 -38.97
C ARG A 14 -33.46 35.65 -39.66
N TYR A 15 -34.26 34.80 -39.06
CA TYR A 15 -35.59 34.42 -39.53
C TYR A 15 -36.65 34.93 -38.54
N PRO A 16 -37.63 35.74 -38.99
CA PRO A 16 -38.72 36.15 -38.13
C PRO A 16 -39.66 34.96 -37.86
N THR A 17 -40.08 34.78 -36.60
CA THR A 17 -40.84 33.59 -36.19
C THR A 17 -42.26 33.54 -36.76
N TRP A 18 -42.82 34.68 -37.16
CA TRP A 18 -44.14 34.74 -37.82
C TRP A 18 -44.12 34.17 -39.24
N ALA A 19 -42.96 34.18 -39.91
CA ALA A 19 -42.78 33.64 -41.26
C ALA A 19 -42.58 32.11 -41.27
N LEU A 20 -42.49 31.48 -40.09
CA LEU A 20 -42.29 30.04 -39.95
C LEU A 20 -43.61 29.27 -40.03
N SER A 21 -43.56 28.08 -40.61
CA SER A 21 -44.70 27.16 -40.63
C SER A 21 -45.18 26.84 -39.21
N ALA A 22 -46.46 26.45 -39.06
CA ALA A 22 -46.99 26.04 -37.76
C ALA A 22 -46.21 24.85 -37.15
N LYS A 23 -45.76 23.91 -38.00
CA LYS A 23 -44.93 22.77 -37.58
C LYS A 23 -43.57 23.22 -37.05
N SER A 24 -42.90 24.13 -37.75
CA SER A 24 -41.60 24.67 -37.35
C SER A 24 -41.69 25.47 -36.05
N ARG A 25 -42.76 26.25 -35.85
CA ARG A 25 -43.00 26.95 -34.58
C ARG A 25 -43.20 25.99 -33.40
N LYS A 26 -43.92 24.88 -33.62
CA LYS A 26 -44.09 23.83 -32.59
C LYS A 26 -42.76 23.14 -32.25
N GLN A 27 -41.93 22.86 -33.25
CA GLN A 27 -40.60 22.28 -33.04
C GLN A 27 -39.69 23.24 -32.27
N LEU A 28 -39.75 24.54 -32.56
CA LEU A 28 -38.96 25.55 -31.84
C LEU A 28 -39.34 25.61 -30.35
N ILE A 29 -40.65 25.62 -30.04
CA ILE A 29 -41.11 25.58 -28.63
C ILE A 29 -40.62 24.30 -27.93
N ASN A 30 -40.68 23.16 -28.60
CA ASN A 30 -40.19 21.91 -28.03
C ASN A 30 -38.68 21.96 -27.77
N LEU A 31 -37.91 22.56 -28.68
CA LEU A 31 -36.46 22.73 -28.53
C LEU A 31 -36.15 23.65 -27.34
N ASP A 32 -36.83 24.79 -27.23
CA ASP A 32 -36.69 25.70 -26.07
C ASP A 32 -37.01 25.00 -24.74
N CYS A 33 -38.04 24.14 -24.71
CA CYS A 33 -38.37 23.34 -23.54
C CYS A 33 -37.28 22.32 -23.19
N VAL A 34 -36.68 21.69 -24.22
CA VAL A 34 -35.58 20.74 -24.02
C VAL A 34 -34.33 21.46 -23.52
N ASP A 35 -33.98 22.62 -24.07
CA ASP A 35 -32.84 23.41 -23.64
C ASP A 35 -33.00 23.90 -22.20
N ALA A 36 -34.21 24.32 -21.81
CA ALA A 36 -34.52 24.67 -20.43
C ALA A 36 -34.35 23.46 -19.49
N HIS A 37 -34.76 22.27 -19.91
CA HIS A 37 -34.58 21.05 -19.13
C HIS A 37 -33.11 20.63 -19.03
N ILE A 38 -32.32 20.78 -20.10
CA ILE A 38 -30.86 20.54 -20.07
C ILE A 38 -30.19 21.52 -19.10
N ALA A 39 -30.58 22.79 -19.10
CA ALA A 39 -30.07 23.78 -18.17
C ALA A 39 -30.40 23.42 -16.71
N GLU A 40 -31.63 22.96 -16.44
CA GLU A 40 -32.03 22.46 -15.13
C GLU A 40 -31.17 21.26 -14.69
N LEU A 41 -30.94 20.29 -15.59
CA LEU A 41 -30.10 19.13 -15.31
C LEU A 41 -28.66 19.52 -15.00
N HIS A 42 -28.09 20.48 -15.75
CA HIS A 42 -26.76 21.02 -15.44
C HIS A 42 -26.70 21.69 -14.07
N GLN A 43 -27.74 22.43 -13.68
CA GLN A 43 -27.81 23.05 -12.35
C GLN A 43 -27.87 21.98 -11.24
N ARG A 44 -28.65 20.92 -11.43
CA ARG A 44 -28.73 19.80 -10.48
C ARG A 44 -27.42 19.03 -10.39
N LEU A 45 -26.77 18.78 -11.52
CA LEU A 45 -25.45 18.16 -11.59
C LEU A 45 -24.39 18.98 -10.83
N ALA A 46 -24.39 20.30 -11.01
CA ALA A 46 -23.49 21.20 -10.28
C ALA A 46 -23.72 21.11 -8.76
N HIS A 47 -24.97 21.07 -8.31
CA HIS A 47 -25.30 20.87 -6.90
C HIS A 47 -24.76 19.53 -6.35
N HIS A 48 -24.90 18.45 -7.12
CA HIS A 48 -24.35 17.15 -6.74
C HIS A 48 -22.81 17.13 -6.71
N TYR A 49 -22.13 17.87 -7.58
CA TYR A 49 -20.68 18.01 -7.51
C TYR A 49 -20.22 18.69 -6.23
N VAL A 50 -20.86 19.80 -5.86
CA VAL A 50 -20.54 20.50 -4.60
C VAL A 50 -20.76 19.59 -3.40
N ALA A 51 -21.88 18.85 -3.38
CA ALA A 51 -22.15 17.88 -2.32
C ALA A 51 -21.09 16.76 -2.28
N ARG A 52 -20.68 16.25 -3.45
CA ARG A 52 -19.64 15.22 -3.56
C ARG A 52 -18.30 15.72 -3.02
N GLU A 53 -17.87 16.93 -3.38
CA GLU A 53 -16.63 17.51 -2.86
C GLU A 53 -16.69 17.69 -1.34
N HIS A 54 -17.83 18.16 -0.82
CA HIS A 54 -18.04 18.27 0.63
C HIS A 54 -17.94 16.91 1.34
N TYR A 55 -18.60 15.88 0.80
CA TYR A 55 -18.49 14.53 1.36
C TYR A 55 -17.09 13.94 1.20
N GLN A 56 -16.38 14.22 0.10
CA GLN A 56 -14.98 13.82 -0.06
C GLN A 56 -14.08 14.45 0.99
N LEU A 57 -14.29 15.73 1.34
CA LEU A 57 -13.55 16.39 2.42
C LEU A 57 -13.88 15.78 3.79
N LEU A 58 -15.17 15.55 4.07
CA LEU A 58 -15.59 14.89 5.31
C LEU A 58 -15.02 13.48 5.42
N LEU A 59 -15.07 12.68 4.35
CA LEU A 59 -14.43 11.37 4.27
C LEU A 59 -12.94 11.49 4.46
N ALA A 60 -12.24 12.39 3.78
CA ALA A 60 -10.80 12.59 3.95
C ALA A 60 -10.43 12.96 5.40
N SER A 61 -11.30 13.71 6.10
CA SER A 61 -11.10 14.07 7.51
C SER A 61 -11.41 12.95 8.50
N ALA A 62 -12.36 12.07 8.16
CA ALA A 62 -12.81 10.94 9.00
C ALA A 62 -12.04 9.65 8.71
N LEU A 63 -11.45 9.53 7.52
CA LEU A 63 -10.59 8.42 7.17
C LEU A 63 -9.33 8.47 8.03
N PRO A 64 -8.83 7.30 8.48
CA PRO A 64 -7.51 7.24 9.07
C PRO A 64 -6.53 7.86 8.07
N LYS A 65 -5.69 8.79 8.53
CA LYS A 65 -4.61 9.35 7.69
C LYS A 65 -3.93 8.17 6.99
N PRO A 66 -3.78 8.19 5.64
CA PRO A 66 -3.02 7.15 4.95
C PRO A 66 -1.73 7.03 5.72
N HIS A 67 -1.46 5.82 6.22
CA HIS A 67 -0.41 5.58 7.20
C HIS A 67 0.77 6.47 6.88
N ARG A 68 1.00 7.49 7.72
CA ARG A 68 2.31 8.14 7.77
C ARG A 68 3.28 6.98 7.75
N GLN A 69 4.18 6.94 6.77
CA GLN A 69 5.37 6.10 6.89
C GLN A 69 5.84 6.28 8.33
N PRO A 70 5.88 5.22 9.15
CA PRO A 70 6.04 5.38 10.57
C PRO A 70 7.33 6.16 10.80
N SER A 71 7.18 7.34 11.41
CA SER A 71 8.24 8.24 11.74
C SER A 71 9.06 7.63 12.87
N VAL A 72 9.95 6.69 12.57
CA VAL A 72 11.12 6.24 13.40
C VAL A 72 10.82 5.81 14.86
N SER A 73 9.57 5.81 15.33
CA SER A 73 9.24 5.64 16.76
C SER A 73 8.05 4.73 17.05
N GLU A 74 7.59 3.94 16.07
CA GLU A 74 6.93 2.66 16.39
C GLU A 74 8.06 1.63 16.55
N THR A 75 8.27 1.17 17.78
CA THR A 75 9.30 0.18 18.16
C THR A 75 9.41 -0.90 17.10
N THR A 76 10.50 -0.87 16.32
CA THR A 76 10.76 -1.87 15.29
C THR A 76 10.91 -3.23 15.96
N ARG A 77 9.88 -4.08 15.81
CA ARG A 77 9.86 -5.38 16.47
C ARG A 77 10.78 -6.31 15.70
N SER A 78 11.62 -7.01 16.44
CA SER A 78 12.55 -7.98 15.87
C SER A 78 12.14 -9.37 16.31
N PHE A 79 12.19 -10.33 15.41
CA PHE A 79 11.77 -11.71 15.66
C PHE A 79 12.87 -12.69 15.27
N TRP A 80 13.01 -13.76 16.04
CA TRP A 80 13.60 -14.98 15.55
C TRP A 80 12.64 -15.71 14.63
N GLN A 81 13.19 -16.23 13.53
CA GLN A 81 12.57 -17.25 12.71
C GLN A 81 13.53 -18.44 12.63
N SER A 82 13.19 -19.54 13.29
CA SER A 82 13.91 -20.79 13.16
C SER A 82 13.61 -21.40 11.78
N VAL A 83 14.66 -21.82 11.08
CA VAL A 83 14.58 -22.46 9.77
C VAL A 83 15.43 -23.72 9.74
N SER A 84 15.05 -24.69 8.89
CA SER A 84 15.82 -25.92 8.72
C SER A 84 17.10 -25.65 7.92
N LYS A 85 18.05 -26.58 7.99
CA LYS A 85 19.30 -26.49 7.23
C LYS A 85 19.04 -26.57 5.72
N GLU A 86 18.14 -27.45 5.32
CA GLU A 86 17.74 -27.66 3.92
C GLU A 86 17.07 -26.41 3.36
N TRP A 87 16.18 -25.80 4.15
CA TRP A 87 15.55 -24.53 3.81
C TRP A 87 16.61 -23.44 3.65
N ALA A 88 17.52 -23.33 4.63
CA ALA A 88 18.57 -22.34 4.62
C ALA A 88 19.43 -22.49 3.36
N GLN A 89 19.86 -23.69 3.00
CA GLN A 89 20.67 -23.94 1.79
C GLN A 89 19.92 -23.65 0.48
N LYS A 90 18.60 -23.91 0.41
CA LYS A 90 17.77 -23.68 -0.78
C LYS A 90 17.39 -22.21 -1.00
N HIS A 91 17.17 -21.49 0.09
CA HIS A 91 16.69 -20.11 0.10
C HIS A 91 17.78 -19.09 0.48
N TRP A 92 18.99 -19.57 0.72
CA TRP A 92 20.19 -18.78 0.94
C TRP A 92 20.41 -17.85 -0.25
N PRO A 93 20.61 -16.54 -0.03
CA PRO A 93 20.64 -15.63 -1.14
C PRO A 93 22.00 -15.69 -1.83
N THR A 94 22.02 -16.29 -3.01
CA THR A 94 22.88 -15.80 -4.10
C THR A 94 22.07 -15.25 -5.27
N ARG A 95 20.73 -15.36 -5.26
CA ARG A 95 19.92 -14.97 -6.43
C ARG A 95 18.61 -14.23 -6.17
N THR A 96 18.05 -14.23 -4.96
CA THR A 96 16.73 -13.60 -4.71
C THR A 96 16.76 -12.71 -3.47
N ALA A 97 16.66 -11.39 -3.70
CA ALA A 97 16.63 -10.36 -2.66
C ALA A 97 15.32 -10.38 -1.83
N THR A 98 14.27 -11.02 -2.34
CA THR A 98 12.94 -11.04 -1.72
C THR A 98 12.42 -12.46 -1.62
N LEU A 99 11.88 -12.80 -0.45
CA LEU A 99 11.40 -14.14 -0.15
C LEU A 99 9.95 -14.05 0.35
N SER A 100 9.05 -14.80 -0.28
CA SER A 100 7.64 -14.82 0.12
C SER A 100 7.51 -15.36 1.55
N LEU A 101 6.79 -14.63 2.42
CA LEU A 101 6.58 -15.06 3.81
C LEU A 101 5.75 -16.34 3.92
N ILE A 102 5.03 -16.74 2.87
CA ILE A 102 4.28 -18.02 2.81
C ILE A 102 5.21 -19.23 2.99
N THR A 103 6.51 -19.07 2.73
CA THR A 103 7.51 -20.14 2.93
C THR A 103 7.88 -20.41 4.39
N PHE A 104 7.42 -19.58 5.34
CA PHE A 104 7.57 -19.85 6.77
C PHE A 104 6.25 -20.39 7.33
N GLU A 105 6.34 -21.34 8.26
CA GLU A 105 5.18 -22.02 8.87
C GLU A 105 4.28 -21.09 9.71
N SER A 106 4.76 -19.90 10.12
CA SER A 106 4.02 -18.98 11.00
C SER A 106 4.33 -17.51 10.66
N THR A 107 3.45 -16.85 9.91
CA THR A 107 3.67 -15.48 9.41
C THR A 107 2.53 -14.50 9.62
N GLY A 108 1.40 -14.95 10.18
CA GLY A 108 0.21 -14.11 10.37
C GLY A 108 0.46 -12.89 11.27
N HIS A 109 1.39 -12.99 12.22
CA HIS A 109 1.68 -11.95 13.21
C HIS A 109 2.68 -10.87 12.76
N TYR A 110 3.39 -11.08 11.65
CA TYR A 110 4.33 -10.11 11.13
C TYR A 110 3.62 -8.91 10.48
N ARG A 111 4.13 -7.71 10.78
CA ARG A 111 3.66 -6.42 10.25
C ARG A 111 4.75 -5.80 9.38
N GLN A 112 4.35 -4.84 8.54
CA GLN A 112 5.29 -4.05 7.76
C GLN A 112 6.34 -3.39 8.66
N GLY A 113 7.61 -3.49 8.27
CA GLY A 113 8.73 -2.93 9.02
C GLY A 113 9.28 -3.84 10.13
N ASP A 114 8.61 -4.95 10.47
CA ASP A 114 9.18 -5.92 11.41
C ASP A 114 10.47 -6.51 10.85
N ARG A 115 11.46 -6.71 11.72
CA ARG A 115 12.73 -7.36 11.39
C ARG A 115 12.64 -8.84 11.70
N VAL A 116 13.04 -9.68 10.76
CA VAL A 116 13.05 -11.13 10.95
C VAL A 116 14.48 -11.62 10.80
N LEU A 117 15.02 -12.20 11.87
CA LEU A 117 16.34 -12.80 11.92
C LEU A 117 16.20 -14.31 11.79
N CYS A 118 16.86 -14.89 10.80
CA CYS A 118 16.79 -16.32 10.52
C CYS A 118 17.87 -17.07 11.30
N TYR A 119 17.44 -18.10 12.02
CA TYR A 119 18.31 -18.94 12.86
C TYR A 119 18.24 -20.40 12.42
N VAL A 120 19.41 -21.01 12.20
CA VAL A 120 19.54 -22.44 11.88
C VAL A 120 20.05 -23.18 13.11
N LYS A 121 19.28 -24.17 13.57
CA LYS A 121 19.65 -25.00 14.72
C LYS A 121 20.99 -25.71 14.45
N GLY A 122 21.90 -25.63 15.42
CA GLY A 122 23.25 -26.21 15.32
C GLY A 122 24.30 -25.31 14.65
N HIS A 123 23.88 -24.26 13.94
CA HIS A 123 24.79 -23.32 13.26
C HIS A 123 24.76 -21.94 13.92
N GLY A 124 23.59 -21.29 13.94
CA GLY A 124 23.46 -19.94 14.47
C GLY A 124 22.60 -19.03 13.60
N VAL A 125 22.79 -17.72 13.74
CA VAL A 125 22.10 -16.70 12.95
C VAL A 125 22.75 -16.59 11.59
N VAL A 126 21.94 -16.64 10.54
CA VAL A 126 22.43 -16.73 9.17
C VAL A 126 22.16 -15.48 8.35
N GLY A 127 21.19 -14.68 8.77
CA GLY A 127 20.68 -13.59 7.96
C GLY A 127 19.55 -12.85 8.65
N TRP A 128 19.22 -11.69 8.11
CA TRP A 128 18.01 -10.99 8.48
C TRP A 128 17.42 -10.20 7.31
N GLY A 129 16.13 -9.91 7.43
CA GLY A 129 15.40 -9.08 6.48
C GLY A 129 14.31 -8.25 7.15
N VAL A 130 13.67 -7.42 6.34
CA VAL A 130 12.54 -6.58 6.74
C VAL A 130 11.28 -7.07 6.07
N VAL A 131 10.18 -7.12 6.82
CA VAL A 131 8.87 -7.46 6.28
C VAL A 131 8.32 -6.26 5.51
N GLU A 132 8.06 -6.48 4.24
CA GLU A 132 7.48 -5.50 3.32
C GLU A 132 6.12 -6.01 2.84
N ILE A 133 5.21 -5.08 2.58
CA ILE A 133 3.89 -5.38 2.04
C ILE A 133 3.83 -4.79 0.64
N ASP A 134 3.52 -5.64 -0.34
CA ASP A 134 3.31 -5.17 -1.71
C ASP A 134 2.07 -4.28 -1.77
N ILE A 135 2.29 -3.05 -2.23
CA ILE A 135 1.31 -1.97 -2.35
C ILE A 135 0.11 -2.40 -3.21
N HIS A 136 0.33 -3.32 -4.17
CA HIS A 136 -0.69 -3.71 -5.15
C HIS A 136 -1.34 -5.07 -4.88
N SER A 137 -0.75 -5.92 -4.02
CA SER A 137 -1.22 -7.31 -3.89
C SER A 137 -1.53 -7.76 -2.46
N THR A 138 -1.35 -6.92 -1.44
CA THR A 138 -1.46 -7.28 0.00
C THR A 138 -0.57 -8.44 0.46
N LYS A 139 0.21 -9.02 -0.46
CA LYS A 139 1.14 -10.10 -0.18
C LYS A 139 2.31 -9.52 0.62
N ARG A 140 2.71 -10.26 1.64
CA ARG A 140 3.82 -9.88 2.50
C ARG A 140 5.05 -10.69 2.08
N HIS A 141 6.18 -10.02 1.96
CA HIS A 141 7.46 -10.65 1.65
C HIS A 141 8.53 -10.18 2.63
N LEU A 142 9.56 -11.01 2.80
CA LEU A 142 10.77 -10.67 3.52
C LEU A 142 11.78 -10.17 2.51
N ALA A 143 12.14 -8.89 2.59
CA ALA A 143 13.25 -8.32 1.84
C ALA A 143 14.54 -8.56 2.63
N TRP A 144 15.42 -9.40 2.10
CA TRP A 144 16.71 -9.69 2.71
C TRP A 144 17.59 -8.44 2.74
N ARG A 145 18.25 -8.21 3.86
CA ARG A 145 19.18 -7.09 4.03
C ARG A 145 20.61 -7.59 4.16
N VAL A 146 20.83 -8.59 5.00
CA VAL A 146 22.14 -9.19 5.22
C VAL A 146 21.98 -10.70 5.36
N SER A 147 22.95 -11.43 4.82
CA SER A 147 23.10 -12.87 4.96
C SER A 147 24.57 -13.21 4.91
N VAL A 148 25.02 -14.13 5.76
CA VAL A 148 26.38 -14.65 5.71
C VAL A 148 26.58 -15.49 4.43
N PRO A 149 27.80 -15.67 3.89
CA PRO A 149 27.99 -16.37 2.62
C PRO A 149 27.83 -17.90 2.73
N THR A 150 28.17 -18.49 3.88
CA THR A 150 28.05 -19.93 4.15
C THR A 150 27.57 -20.19 5.57
N LEU A 151 26.99 -21.37 5.82
CA LEU A 151 26.52 -21.76 7.16
C LEU A 151 27.62 -21.77 8.22
N ASP A 152 28.87 -22.01 7.84
CA ASP A 152 30.01 -21.99 8.76
C ASP A 152 30.41 -20.57 9.19
N LYS A 153 29.95 -19.56 8.46
CA LYS A 153 30.10 -18.14 8.81
C LYS A 153 28.91 -17.61 9.61
N ALA A 154 27.92 -18.45 9.91
CA ALA A 154 26.80 -18.08 10.77
C ALA A 154 27.29 -17.58 12.14
N LEU A 155 26.57 -16.61 12.70
CA LEU A 155 26.89 -16.10 14.02
C LEU A 155 26.44 -17.15 15.06
N PRO A 156 27.37 -17.79 15.79
CA PRO A 156 27.05 -18.94 16.61
C PRO A 156 26.24 -18.54 17.84
N ALA A 157 25.46 -19.48 18.38
CA ALA A 157 24.61 -19.26 19.55
C ALA A 157 25.37 -18.71 20.78
N LYS A 158 26.67 -19.02 20.91
CA LYS A 158 27.52 -18.51 22.00
C LYS A 158 27.68 -16.99 21.96
N ALA A 159 27.79 -16.40 20.77
CA ALA A 159 27.95 -14.96 20.57
C ALA A 159 26.66 -14.18 20.88
N LEU A 160 25.49 -14.83 20.86
CA LEU A 160 24.20 -14.18 21.15
C LEU A 160 24.12 -13.59 22.57
N LYS A 161 24.88 -14.16 23.52
CA LYS A 161 24.91 -13.67 24.90
C LYS A 161 25.43 -12.24 25.00
N GLU A 162 26.36 -11.85 24.12
CA GLU A 162 26.91 -10.49 24.07
C GLU A 162 25.84 -9.45 23.74
N PHE A 163 24.80 -9.87 23.01
CA PHE A 163 23.67 -9.02 22.60
C PHE A 163 22.44 -9.17 23.51
N SER A 164 22.58 -9.76 24.69
CA SER A 164 21.48 -10.11 25.60
C SER A 164 20.41 -11.01 24.95
N LEU A 165 20.82 -11.84 24.00
CA LEU A 165 19.95 -12.75 23.25
C LEU A 165 20.21 -14.21 23.61
N ARG A 166 19.15 -15.01 23.47
CA ARG A 166 19.19 -16.47 23.56
C ARG A 166 18.76 -17.05 22.22
N HIS A 167 19.19 -18.28 21.94
CA HIS A 167 18.72 -19.01 20.78
C HIS A 167 17.19 -19.19 20.84
N PRO A 168 16.49 -19.25 19.70
CA PRO A 168 15.06 -19.44 19.69
C PRO A 168 14.65 -20.77 20.32
N SER A 169 13.51 -20.74 20.99
CA SER A 169 12.82 -21.92 21.56
C SER A 169 11.59 -22.33 20.74
N ARG A 170 11.14 -21.45 19.84
CA ARG A 170 9.96 -21.62 18.98
C ARG A 170 10.32 -21.32 17.52
N SER A 171 9.45 -21.74 16.60
CA SER A 171 9.60 -21.48 15.17
C SER A 171 9.64 -19.98 14.87
N SER A 172 8.75 -19.20 15.47
CA SER A 172 8.81 -17.74 15.50
C SER A 172 8.75 -17.21 16.93
N GLN A 173 9.62 -16.26 17.28
CA GLN A 173 9.72 -15.72 18.64
C GLN A 173 10.10 -14.24 18.62
N LEU A 174 9.32 -13.38 19.28
CA LEU A 174 9.67 -11.97 19.47
C LEU A 174 10.95 -11.83 20.31
N LEU A 175 11.84 -10.95 19.88
CA LEU A 175 13.06 -10.63 20.62
C LEU A 175 12.77 -9.66 21.77
N PRO A 176 13.49 -9.79 22.90
CA PRO A 176 13.35 -8.88 24.03
C PRO A 176 13.67 -7.43 23.62
N ALA A 177 12.92 -6.47 24.13
CA ALA A 177 13.17 -5.04 23.87
C ALA A 177 14.52 -4.55 24.41
N ALA A 178 15.07 -5.23 25.43
CA ALA A 178 16.37 -4.92 26.01
C ALA A 178 17.57 -5.53 25.25
N ALA A 179 17.31 -6.32 24.20
CA ALA A 179 18.38 -6.92 23.41
C ALA A 179 19.07 -5.87 22.52
N ASP A 180 20.39 -5.98 22.38
CA ASP A 180 21.16 -5.15 21.46
C ASP A 180 21.04 -5.69 20.04
N ILE A 181 19.91 -5.37 19.40
CA ILE A 181 19.62 -5.83 18.04
C ILE A 181 20.58 -5.16 17.04
N GLU A 182 20.84 -3.86 17.15
CA GLU A 182 21.70 -3.15 16.19
C GLU A 182 23.14 -3.64 16.22
N GLY A 183 23.68 -3.93 17.41
CA GLY A 183 24.98 -4.58 17.56
C GLY A 183 25.01 -5.96 16.88
N LEU A 184 23.96 -6.76 17.06
CA LEU A 184 23.82 -8.06 16.41
C LEU A 184 23.79 -7.94 14.88
N LEU A 185 22.99 -7.00 14.35
CA LEU A 185 22.87 -6.78 12.90
C LEU A 185 24.22 -6.34 12.30
N SER A 186 24.96 -5.51 13.03
CA SER A 186 26.29 -5.02 12.64
C SER A 186 27.33 -6.15 12.65
N ALA A 187 27.33 -7.00 13.69
CA ALA A 187 28.21 -8.17 13.77
C ALA A 187 27.92 -9.18 12.65
N LEU A 188 26.65 -9.35 12.30
CA LEU A 188 26.24 -10.19 11.19
C LEU A 188 26.69 -9.61 9.83
N ALA A 189 26.57 -8.30 9.64
CA ALA A 189 27.06 -7.61 8.44
C ALA A 189 28.57 -7.78 8.26
N ALA A 190 29.35 -7.70 9.34
CA ALA A 190 30.80 -7.95 9.32
C ALA A 190 31.17 -9.40 8.95
N LYS A 191 30.28 -10.37 9.18
CA LYS A 191 30.44 -11.78 8.75
C LYS A 191 29.96 -12.04 7.32
N ALA A 192 29.15 -11.12 6.78
CA ALA A 192 28.58 -11.19 5.45
C ALA A 192 29.45 -10.54 4.37
N ALA A 193 30.31 -9.59 4.77
CA ALA A 193 31.41 -9.05 3.96
C ALA A 193 32.52 -10.10 3.75
#